data_AF-A0AAE7E4A4-F1
#
_entry.id   AF-A0AAE7E4A4-F1
#
_cell.length_a   1.000
_cell.length_b   1.000
_cell.length_c   1.000
_cell.angle_alpha   90.00
_cell.angle_beta   90.00
_cell.angle_gamma   90.00
#
_symmetry.space_group_name_H-M   'P 1'
#
loop_
_entity.id
_entity.type
_entity.pdbx_description
1 polymer ?
#
loop_
_entity_poly.entity_id
_entity_poly.type
_entity_poly.pdbx_seq_one_letter_code
_entity_poly.pdbx_strand_id
1 'polypeptide(L)'
;MQLIYKIEFNTTNLYFKHIIESLIKEANINASCKQYNAFILIIVEALAQEIEDFFALLENKLPLSIFIGNSYVVETYDETLVEIEDFEIKQNLSLLTNDAIRKIILENNIDFSNDILKIVKGGISRFETRNGLKDYFLPNKDIRENFENKGFEVKLLITDISKVEEIFDINMKDYQLLCSIERPLVKLKFKILKNSDKEFSSTNFIYAKIPDDKEVVLFAKALKEYGINHVLYVNDEVYQDGLKITYFKEQNLIIHGDKGLFPKYDFIANKKFNSSKDYFDENGGVFKAILAQSAKRLISSVGVYFSQNSHKSSISVNIPTKGIKDIISIPNIHNSIKNCFEEISDIDEHCARLIANYSKKFPMVLEGEVAQNTNGFESIINMCAKVLGINSAKEFEDIALDTNLSSGIQIDMKLVSLDGVNYLDYRRTVQSIMAYKMADVDNITLIYSFYESLSEFICNYVNEIATDIKANDVVLCGNMFANSILLSKTNKTLSKTYNIILPKEYPLDY
;
A
#
# COMPACT_ATOMS: atom_id res chain seq x y z
N MET A 1 -5.88 2.49 43.29
CA MET A 1 -6.18 1.31 42.44
C MET A 1 -5.11 1.26 41.37
N GLN A 2 -4.63 0.08 40.98
CA GLN A 2 -3.73 -0.05 39.84
C GLN A 2 -4.54 -0.53 38.63
N LEU A 3 -4.35 0.11 37.47
CA LEU A 3 -4.90 -0.32 36.19
C LEU A 3 -3.77 -0.41 35.16
N ILE A 4 -3.70 -1.55 34.46
CA ILE A 4 -2.74 -1.77 33.38
C ILE A 4 -3.50 -1.84 32.07
N TYR A 5 -3.28 -0.88 31.20
CA TYR A 5 -3.90 -0.79 29.88
C TYR A 5 -2.88 -1.10 28.80
N LYS A 6 -3.21 -2.05 27.93
CA LYS A 6 -2.35 -2.50 26.84
C LYS A 6 -2.91 -2.02 25.52
N ILE A 7 -2.04 -1.45 24.68
CA ILE A 7 -2.33 -1.05 23.30
C ILE A 7 -1.40 -1.84 22.39
N GLU A 8 -1.93 -2.68 21.52
CA GLU A 8 -1.14 -3.29 20.44
C GLU A 8 -0.62 -2.19 19.51
N PHE A 9 0.68 -2.20 19.24
CA PHE A 9 1.35 -1.15 18.48
C PHE A 9 2.48 -1.74 17.63
N ASN A 10 2.25 -1.83 16.33
CA ASN A 10 3.08 -2.57 15.38
C ASN A 10 4.28 -1.78 14.86
N THR A 11 4.88 -0.90 15.67
CA THR A 11 6.12 -0.19 15.32
C THR A 11 7.00 0.06 16.54
N THR A 12 8.30 0.08 16.31
CA THR A 12 9.31 0.45 17.33
C THR A 12 9.53 1.97 17.44
N ASN A 13 8.90 2.77 16.58
CA ASN A 13 8.98 4.22 16.67
C ASN A 13 8.26 4.73 17.95
N LEU A 14 8.91 5.65 18.68
CA LEU A 14 8.49 6.08 20.01
C LEU A 14 7.54 7.29 20.04
N TYR A 15 7.21 7.89 18.89
CA TYR A 15 6.39 9.11 18.86
C TYR A 15 5.03 8.95 19.56
N PHE A 16 4.42 7.76 19.47
CA PHE A 16 3.12 7.52 20.07
C PHE A 16 3.20 7.40 21.59
N LYS A 17 4.26 6.75 22.11
CA LYS A 17 4.61 6.77 23.54
C LYS A 17 4.76 8.22 24.04
N HIS A 18 5.50 9.06 23.33
CA HIS A 18 5.69 10.46 23.76
C HIS A 18 4.39 11.29 23.78
N ILE A 19 3.46 11.01 22.87
CA ILE A 19 2.13 11.63 22.91
C ILE A 19 1.39 11.22 24.20
N ILE A 20 1.39 9.92 24.54
CA ILE A 20 0.76 9.42 25.77
C ILE A 20 1.44 10.02 27.01
N GLU A 21 2.77 10.08 27.06
CA GLU A 21 3.51 10.71 28.16
C GLU A 21 3.16 12.18 28.34
N SER A 22 2.94 12.91 27.24
CA SER A 22 2.46 14.31 27.30
C SER A 22 1.06 14.40 27.90
N LEU A 23 0.16 13.46 27.55
CA LEU A 23 -1.20 13.43 28.10
C LEU A 23 -1.22 13.02 29.58
N ILE A 24 -0.34 12.11 30.01
CA ILE A 24 -0.15 11.77 31.44
C ILE A 24 0.27 13.03 32.22
N LYS A 25 1.22 13.80 31.69
CA LYS A 25 1.67 15.06 32.31
C LYS A 25 0.54 16.09 32.35
N GLU A 26 -0.26 16.19 31.29
CA GLU A 26 -1.42 17.10 31.23
C GLU A 26 -2.48 16.73 32.28
N ALA A 27 -2.78 15.44 32.44
CA ALA A 27 -3.75 14.96 33.42
C ALA A 27 -3.26 15.05 34.88
N ASN A 28 -1.96 15.31 35.10
CA ASN A 28 -1.34 15.34 36.42
C ASN A 28 -1.66 14.08 37.26
N ILE A 29 -1.65 12.91 36.61
CA ILE A 29 -1.97 11.61 37.22
C ILE A 29 -0.70 10.80 37.45
N ASN A 30 -0.68 10.00 38.51
CA ASN A 30 0.40 9.03 38.75
C ASN A 30 0.26 7.85 37.77
N ALA A 31 0.85 7.99 36.59
CA ALA A 31 0.89 6.96 35.56
C ALA A 31 2.26 6.90 34.88
N SER A 32 2.57 5.75 34.30
CA SER A 32 3.74 5.54 33.45
C SER A 32 3.34 4.93 32.11
N CYS A 33 4.09 5.27 31.05
CA CYS A 33 3.91 4.74 29.71
C CYS A 33 5.20 4.02 29.29
N LYS A 34 5.10 2.73 28.97
CA LYS A 34 6.24 1.90 28.54
C LYS A 34 5.96 1.30 27.17
N GLN A 35 6.93 1.35 26.26
CA GLN A 35 6.79 0.74 24.93
C GLN A 35 7.66 -0.51 24.79
N TYR A 36 7.06 -1.59 24.31
CA TYR A 36 7.69 -2.87 24.05
C TYR A 36 7.56 -3.23 22.58
N ASN A 37 8.22 -4.30 22.15
CA ASN A 37 8.00 -4.83 20.81
C ASN A 37 6.54 -5.28 20.66
N ALA A 38 5.84 -4.71 19.69
CA ALA A 38 4.43 -4.94 19.35
C ALA A 38 3.36 -4.36 20.29
N PHE A 39 3.69 -3.65 21.39
CA PHE A 39 2.68 -3.03 22.26
C PHE A 39 3.20 -1.90 23.15
N ILE A 40 2.28 -1.08 23.65
CA ILE A 40 2.49 -0.05 24.67
C ILE A 40 1.68 -0.42 25.92
N LEU A 41 2.25 -0.21 27.10
CA LEU A 41 1.55 -0.30 28.38
C LEU A 41 1.40 1.08 29.00
N ILE A 42 0.20 1.37 29.49
CA ILE A 42 -0.10 2.49 30.36
C ILE A 42 -0.43 1.90 31.73
N ILE A 43 0.39 2.19 32.74
CA ILE A 43 0.24 1.69 34.10
C ILE A 43 -0.16 2.88 34.97
N VAL A 44 -1.36 2.86 35.53
CA VAL A 44 -1.95 3.96 36.28
C VAL A 44 -2.19 3.54 37.73
N GLU A 45 -1.73 4.35 38.67
CA GLU A 45 -1.90 4.15 40.12
C GLU A 45 -2.57 5.36 40.77
N ALA A 46 -3.90 5.36 40.74
CA ALA A 46 -4.70 6.51 41.16
C ALA A 46 -6.07 6.08 41.74
N LEU A 47 -6.87 7.05 42.17
CA LEU A 47 -8.27 6.80 42.55
C LEU A 47 -9.11 6.47 41.31
N ALA A 48 -10.22 5.76 41.49
CA ALA A 48 -11.06 5.32 40.36
C ALA A 48 -11.55 6.50 39.50
N GLN A 49 -11.98 7.60 40.12
CA GLN A 49 -12.41 8.80 39.41
C GLN A 49 -11.28 9.42 38.57
N GLU A 50 -10.07 9.51 39.11
CA GLU A 50 -8.92 10.07 38.40
C GLU A 50 -8.54 9.21 37.18
N ILE A 51 -8.68 7.88 37.30
CA ILE A 51 -8.47 6.96 36.19
C ILE A 51 -9.53 7.19 35.10
N GLU A 52 -10.81 7.28 35.47
CA GLU A 52 -11.90 7.56 34.52
C GLU A 52 -11.68 8.90 33.79
N ASP A 53 -11.32 9.95 34.53
CA ASP A 53 -11.04 11.28 33.97
C ASP A 53 -9.84 11.25 33.00
N PHE A 54 -8.80 10.48 33.33
CA PHE A 54 -7.65 10.29 32.44
C PHE A 54 -8.00 9.54 31.15
N PHE A 55 -8.80 8.47 31.22
CA PHE A 55 -9.23 7.76 30.01
C PHE A 55 -10.20 8.58 29.16
N ALA A 56 -11.04 9.44 29.76
CA ALA A 56 -11.83 10.42 29.02
C ALA A 56 -10.95 11.45 28.31
N LEU A 57 -9.83 11.87 28.93
CA LEU A 57 -8.84 12.73 28.27
C LEU A 57 -8.17 12.00 27.09
N LEU A 58 -7.77 10.74 27.27
CA LEU A 58 -7.20 9.92 26.19
C LEU A 58 -8.19 9.75 25.04
N GLU A 59 -9.45 9.42 25.31
CA GLU A 59 -10.49 9.27 24.28
C GLU A 59 -10.66 10.55 23.44
N ASN A 60 -10.53 11.72 24.06
CA ASN A 60 -10.68 13.01 23.38
C ASN A 60 -9.41 13.44 22.62
N LYS A 61 -8.21 13.17 23.16
CA LYS A 61 -6.95 13.76 22.66
C LYS A 61 -5.97 12.79 22.01
N LEU A 62 -6.03 11.49 22.32
CA LEU A 62 -5.09 10.52 21.76
C LEU A 62 -5.42 10.30 20.28
N PRO A 63 -4.51 10.60 19.34
CA PRO A 63 -4.79 10.43 17.93
C PRO A 63 -4.80 8.96 17.54
N LEU A 64 -5.46 8.65 16.42
CA LEU A 64 -5.32 7.35 15.76
C LEU A 64 -3.92 7.19 15.15
N SER A 65 -3.50 5.94 14.96
CA SER A 65 -2.26 5.58 14.28
C SER A 65 -2.50 4.42 13.32
N ILE A 66 -1.79 4.38 12.20
CA ILE A 66 -1.78 3.21 11.30
C ILE A 66 -1.19 1.96 11.96
N PHE A 67 -0.41 2.11 13.04
CA PHE A 67 0.24 0.99 13.72
C PHE A 67 -0.55 0.47 14.93
N ILE A 68 -1.61 1.17 15.34
CA ILE A 68 -2.49 0.73 16.43
C ILE A 68 -3.26 -0.53 16.03
N GLY A 69 -3.28 -1.51 16.94
CA GLY A 69 -4.14 -2.69 16.91
C GLY A 69 -5.21 -2.63 18.00
N ASN A 70 -5.48 -3.76 18.65
CA ASN A 70 -6.45 -3.80 19.75
C ASN A 70 -5.91 -3.12 21.01
N SER A 71 -6.81 -2.61 21.85
CA SER A 71 -6.47 -2.10 23.17
C SER A 71 -7.43 -2.59 24.25
N TYR A 72 -6.89 -2.95 25.42
CA TYR A 72 -7.66 -3.62 26.48
C TYR A 72 -6.94 -3.56 27.83
N VAL A 73 -7.69 -3.72 28.92
CA VAL A 73 -7.15 -3.84 30.28
C VAL A 73 -6.58 -5.24 30.50
N VAL A 74 -5.45 -5.34 31.18
CA VAL A 74 -4.83 -6.60 31.59
C VAL A 74 -4.62 -6.64 33.10
N GLU A 75 -4.67 -7.83 33.69
CA GLU A 75 -4.48 -8.01 35.14
C GLU A 75 -3.01 -7.88 35.55
N THR A 76 -2.10 -8.42 34.73
CA THR A 76 -0.66 -8.42 34.97
C THR A 76 0.10 -8.30 33.64
N TYR A 77 1.37 -7.96 33.73
CA TYR A 77 2.31 -8.01 32.62
C TYR A 77 3.61 -8.67 33.09
N ASP A 78 4.39 -9.18 32.14
CA ASP A 78 5.71 -9.74 32.44
C ASP A 78 6.70 -8.60 32.71
N GLU A 79 7.03 -8.40 33.99
CA GLU A 79 7.98 -7.38 34.45
C GLU A 79 9.43 -7.65 34.02
N THR A 80 9.72 -8.85 33.52
CA THR A 80 11.05 -9.18 32.98
C THR A 80 11.27 -8.63 31.58
N LEU A 81 10.21 -8.17 30.91
CA LEU A 81 10.32 -7.55 29.60
C LEU A 81 11.11 -6.25 29.67
N VAL A 82 12.05 -6.12 28.73
CA VAL A 82 12.88 -4.92 28.59
C VAL A 82 12.14 -3.93 27.69
N GLU A 83 11.97 -2.72 28.21
CA GLU A 83 11.41 -1.62 27.44
C GLU A 83 12.31 -1.28 26.25
N ILE A 84 11.70 -0.87 25.14
CA ILE A 84 12.43 -0.39 23.97
C ILE A 84 13.25 0.85 24.35
N GLU A 85 14.55 0.80 24.09
CA GLU A 85 15.48 1.91 24.30
C GLU A 85 15.23 3.05 23.29
N ASP A 86 15.31 4.29 23.77
CA ASP A 86 15.24 5.47 22.93
C ASP A 86 16.63 5.88 22.43
N PHE A 87 16.87 5.62 21.13
CA PHE A 87 18.10 6.03 20.44
C PHE A 87 18.02 7.46 19.85
N GLU A 88 17.02 8.26 20.26
CA GLU A 88 16.78 9.64 19.82
C GLU A 88 16.69 9.80 18.29
N ILE A 89 16.13 8.79 17.62
CA ILE A 89 16.01 8.79 16.16
C ILE A 89 14.89 9.74 15.74
N LYS A 90 15.28 10.86 15.12
CA LYS A 90 14.34 11.81 14.53
C LYS A 90 13.68 11.23 13.28
N GLN A 91 12.40 10.89 13.37
CA GLN A 91 11.59 10.50 12.22
C GLN A 91 11.20 11.74 11.38
N ASN A 92 11.03 11.53 10.07
CA ASN A 92 10.43 12.52 9.18
C ASN A 92 8.89 12.52 9.30
N LEU A 93 8.42 12.82 10.50
CA LEU A 93 7.00 12.90 10.84
C LEU A 93 6.73 14.26 11.50
N SER A 94 5.60 14.87 11.15
CA SER A 94 5.06 16.03 11.85
C SER A 94 3.95 15.54 12.76
N LEU A 95 4.11 15.70 14.08
CA LEU A 95 3.08 15.31 15.05
C LEU A 95 1.97 16.36 15.06
N LEU A 96 1.06 16.26 14.09
CA LEU A 96 -0.06 17.17 13.90
C LEU A 96 -1.27 16.75 14.74
N THR A 97 -1.13 16.83 16.08
CA THR A 97 -2.26 16.75 17.01
C THR A 97 -3.15 17.98 16.87
N ASN A 98 -4.39 17.93 17.37
CA ASN A 98 -5.33 19.06 17.29
C ASN A 98 -4.74 20.34 17.91
N ASP A 99 -4.07 20.22 19.07
CA ASP A 99 -3.42 21.34 19.75
C ASP A 99 -2.22 21.87 18.93
N ALA A 100 -1.42 20.99 18.32
CA ALA A 100 -0.30 21.38 17.46
C ALA A 100 -0.77 22.11 16.19
N ILE A 101 -1.84 21.63 15.55
CA ILE A 101 -2.46 22.28 14.39
C ILE A 101 -2.98 23.67 14.77
N ARG A 102 -3.70 23.78 15.89
CA ARG A 102 -4.22 25.06 16.39
C ARG A 102 -3.07 26.05 16.63
N LYS A 103 -1.98 25.59 17.25
CA LYS A 103 -0.77 26.39 17.48
C LYS A 103 -0.14 26.85 16.15
N ILE A 104 0.04 25.95 15.18
CA ILE A 104 0.54 26.29 13.84
C ILE A 104 -0.28 27.41 13.21
N ILE A 105 -1.61 27.31 13.27
CA ILE A 105 -2.52 28.29 12.68
C ILE A 105 -2.48 29.64 13.38
N LEU A 106 -2.34 29.67 14.71
CA LEU A 106 -2.34 30.91 15.48
C LEU A 106 -1.00 31.66 15.44
N GLU A 107 0.11 30.91 15.40
CA GLU A 107 1.46 31.49 15.50
C GLU A 107 2.09 31.82 14.14
N ASN A 108 1.49 31.42 13.03
CA ASN A 108 2.03 31.63 11.70
C ASN A 108 1.04 32.40 10.82
N ASN A 109 1.57 33.37 10.08
CA ASN A 109 0.81 34.19 9.14
C ASN A 109 1.52 34.20 7.78
N ILE A 110 1.33 33.13 7.01
CA ILE A 110 1.80 33.04 5.63
C ILE A 110 0.66 33.46 4.71
N ASP A 111 0.91 34.41 3.82
CA ASP A 111 -0.06 34.86 2.83
C ASP A 111 0.02 34.01 1.55
N PHE A 112 -0.98 33.15 1.35
CA PHE A 112 -1.14 32.31 0.17
C PHE A 112 -2.05 32.94 -0.90
N SER A 113 -2.42 34.21 -0.79
CA SER A 113 -3.36 34.86 -1.71
C SER A 113 -2.89 34.79 -3.16
N ASN A 114 -1.59 34.98 -3.42
CA ASN A 114 -1.03 34.87 -4.77
C ASN A 114 -1.12 33.45 -5.32
N ASP A 115 -0.85 32.44 -4.50
CA ASP A 115 -0.93 31.02 -4.86
C ASP A 115 -2.37 30.62 -5.18
N ILE A 116 -3.31 31.01 -4.33
CA ILE A 116 -4.75 30.75 -4.52
C ILE A 116 -5.23 31.42 -5.81
N LEU A 117 -4.91 32.70 -6.02
CA LEU A 117 -5.29 33.41 -7.25
C LEU A 117 -4.68 32.76 -8.50
N LYS A 118 -3.46 32.22 -8.41
CA LYS A 118 -2.80 31.53 -9.50
C LYS A 118 -3.55 30.24 -9.87
N ILE A 119 -3.89 29.39 -8.91
CA ILE A 119 -4.59 28.13 -9.18
C ILE A 119 -6.04 28.34 -9.61
N VAL A 120 -6.74 29.34 -9.06
CA VAL A 120 -8.12 29.69 -9.45
C VAL A 120 -8.20 30.18 -10.89
N LYS A 121 -7.13 30.80 -11.39
CA LYS A 121 -6.98 31.18 -12.81
C LYS A 121 -6.56 30.02 -13.72
N GLY A 122 -6.55 28.78 -13.22
CA GLY A 122 -6.14 27.59 -13.97
C GLY A 122 -4.62 27.39 -14.03
N GLY A 123 -3.85 28.07 -13.17
CA GLY A 123 -2.40 27.90 -13.06
C GLY A 123 -1.97 26.83 -12.06
N ILE A 124 -0.66 26.69 -11.89
CA ILE A 124 -0.02 25.77 -10.94
C ILE A 124 0.71 26.60 -9.88
N SER A 125 0.41 26.42 -8.60
CA SER A 125 1.19 26.99 -7.48
C SER A 125 2.30 26.03 -7.09
N ARG A 126 3.51 26.55 -6.91
CA ARG A 126 4.70 25.76 -6.59
C ARG A 126 5.35 26.32 -5.35
N PHE A 127 5.52 25.50 -4.32
CA PHE A 127 6.26 25.89 -3.13
C PHE A 127 6.90 24.69 -2.43
N GLU A 128 7.91 24.99 -1.61
CA GLU A 128 8.63 24.01 -0.82
C GLU A 128 7.87 23.70 0.47
N THR A 129 7.78 22.41 0.79
CA THR A 129 7.26 21.93 2.07
C THR A 129 8.38 21.21 2.82
N ARG A 130 8.14 20.84 4.09
CA ARG A 130 9.11 20.05 4.88
C ARG A 130 9.64 18.79 4.17
N ASN A 131 8.91 18.24 3.21
CA ASN A 131 9.28 17.01 2.50
C ASN A 131 9.56 17.23 1.00
N GLY A 132 9.98 18.44 0.61
CA GLY A 132 10.40 18.78 -0.75
C GLY A 132 9.39 19.67 -1.51
N LEU A 133 9.62 19.83 -2.81
CA LEU A 133 8.89 20.74 -3.69
C LEU A 133 7.64 20.09 -4.27
N LYS A 134 6.53 20.82 -4.21
CA LYS A 134 5.22 20.35 -4.72
C LYS A 134 4.59 21.39 -5.64
N ASP A 135 3.94 20.88 -6.67
CA ASP A 135 3.13 21.63 -7.62
C ASP A 135 1.65 21.33 -7.36
N TYR A 136 0.87 22.37 -7.05
CA TYR A 136 -0.55 22.32 -6.69
C TYR A 136 -1.42 22.97 -7.76
N PHE A 137 -2.54 22.34 -8.09
CA PHE A 137 -3.49 22.83 -9.09
C PHE A 137 -4.91 22.34 -8.80
N LEU A 138 -5.91 23.05 -9.31
CA LEU A 138 -7.29 22.58 -9.27
C LEU A 138 -7.49 21.43 -10.27
N PRO A 139 -8.48 20.54 -10.06
CA PRO A 139 -8.81 19.48 -11.02
C PRO A 139 -8.90 20.03 -12.45
N ASN A 140 -8.05 19.48 -13.31
CA ASN A 140 -7.93 19.92 -14.71
C ASN A 140 -7.27 18.79 -15.50
N LYS A 141 -7.98 18.27 -16.50
CA LYS A 141 -7.53 17.12 -17.29
C LYS A 141 -6.22 17.38 -18.02
N ASP A 142 -6.07 18.54 -18.66
CA ASP A 142 -4.89 18.85 -19.48
C ASP A 142 -3.63 18.98 -18.61
N ILE A 143 -3.74 19.64 -17.45
CA ILE A 143 -2.63 19.75 -16.49
C ILE A 143 -2.27 18.37 -15.93
N ARG A 144 -3.28 17.59 -15.53
CA ARG A 144 -3.10 16.21 -15.04
C ARG A 144 -2.35 15.35 -16.05
N GLU A 145 -2.85 15.29 -17.28
CA GLU A 145 -2.26 14.47 -18.35
C GLU A 145 -0.87 14.96 -18.73
N ASN A 146 -0.59 16.27 -18.68
CA ASN A 146 0.76 16.78 -18.89
C ASN A 146 1.76 16.24 -17.86
N PHE A 147 1.37 16.18 -16.58
CA PHE A 147 2.20 15.61 -15.52
C PHE A 147 2.33 14.10 -15.63
N GLU A 148 1.23 13.38 -15.86
CA GLU A 148 1.25 11.92 -16.00
C GLU A 148 2.11 11.48 -17.19
N ASN A 149 2.05 12.19 -18.33
CA ASN A 149 2.88 11.92 -19.51
C ASN A 149 4.38 12.16 -19.26
N LYS A 150 4.72 12.96 -18.24
CA LYS A 150 6.10 13.15 -17.76
C LYS A 150 6.52 12.13 -16.69
N GLY A 151 5.64 11.20 -16.34
CA GLY A 151 5.89 10.15 -15.35
C GLY A 151 5.58 10.54 -13.91
N PHE A 152 4.94 11.70 -13.67
CA PHE A 152 4.54 12.09 -12.32
C PHE A 152 3.25 11.40 -11.89
N GLU A 153 3.21 10.95 -10.64
CA GLU A 153 1.97 10.49 -10.01
C GLU A 153 1.18 11.68 -9.45
N VAL A 154 0.04 11.97 -10.07
CA VAL A 154 -0.92 12.98 -9.59
C VAL A 154 -1.72 12.42 -8.42
N LYS A 155 -1.73 13.17 -7.31
CA LYS A 155 -2.37 12.83 -6.03
C LYS A 155 -3.35 13.92 -5.64
N LEU A 156 -4.23 13.63 -4.68
CA LEU A 156 -5.18 14.61 -4.17
C LEU A 156 -4.87 14.99 -2.73
N LEU A 157 -4.83 16.29 -2.46
CA LEU A 157 -4.81 16.84 -1.11
C LEU A 157 -6.23 17.24 -0.73
N ILE A 158 -6.77 16.63 0.32
CA ILE A 158 -8.04 17.01 0.93
C ILE A 158 -7.76 18.16 1.89
N THR A 159 -8.31 19.34 1.63
CA THR A 159 -8.12 20.52 2.49
C THR A 159 -9.23 20.66 3.52
N ASP A 160 -10.40 20.07 3.27
CA ASP A 160 -11.50 19.97 4.22
C ASP A 160 -12.01 18.54 4.33
N ILE A 161 -11.64 17.85 5.41
CA ILE A 161 -12.07 16.48 5.68
C ILE A 161 -13.58 16.36 5.87
N SER A 162 -14.27 17.42 6.32
CA SER A 162 -15.74 17.40 6.48
C SER A 162 -16.48 17.35 5.13
N LYS A 163 -15.76 17.52 4.03
CA LYS A 163 -16.26 17.56 2.65
C LYS A 163 -15.82 16.37 1.82
N VAL A 164 -15.08 15.41 2.41
CA VAL A 164 -14.51 14.27 1.67
C VAL A 164 -15.59 13.39 1.03
N GLU A 165 -16.71 13.18 1.72
CA GLU A 165 -17.88 12.46 1.22
C GLU A 165 -18.57 13.15 0.04
N GLU A 166 -18.31 14.43 -0.22
CA GLU A 166 -18.86 15.05 -1.43
C GLU A 166 -18.18 14.47 -2.68
N ILE A 167 -16.94 13.98 -2.57
CA ILE A 167 -16.08 13.57 -3.70
C ILE A 167 -15.95 12.04 -3.79
N PHE A 168 -15.82 11.37 -2.65
CA PHE A 168 -15.45 9.95 -2.59
C PHE A 168 -16.57 9.07 -2.01
N ASP A 169 -16.61 7.82 -2.47
CA ASP A 169 -17.28 6.71 -1.80
C ASP A 169 -16.33 6.17 -0.72
N ILE A 170 -16.45 6.71 0.50
CA ILE A 170 -15.53 6.48 1.62
C ILE A 170 -16.21 5.68 2.74
N ASN A 171 -15.47 4.78 3.37
CA ASN A 171 -15.94 4.04 4.55
C ASN A 171 -15.20 4.46 5.84
N MET A 172 -15.62 3.92 6.98
CA MET A 172 -15.03 4.26 8.29
C MET A 172 -13.52 3.95 8.38
N LYS A 173 -13.05 2.86 7.76
CA LYS A 173 -11.64 2.48 7.78
C LYS A 173 -10.80 3.46 6.96
N ASP A 174 -11.29 3.91 5.81
CA ASP A 174 -10.64 4.96 5.03
C ASP A 174 -10.53 6.26 5.84
N TYR A 175 -11.59 6.66 6.55
CA TYR A 175 -11.56 7.82 7.46
C TYR A 175 -10.51 7.67 8.54
N GLN A 176 -10.46 6.51 9.22
CA GLN A 176 -9.47 6.24 10.26
C GLN A 176 -8.04 6.35 9.72
N LEU A 177 -7.79 5.86 8.51
CA LEU A 177 -6.48 5.92 7.86
C LEU A 177 -6.10 7.35 7.47
N LEU A 178 -6.99 8.11 6.83
CA LEU A 178 -6.74 9.53 6.49
C LEU A 178 -6.49 10.36 7.76
N CYS A 179 -7.26 10.09 8.82
CA CYS A 179 -7.20 10.83 10.07
C CYS A 179 -6.12 10.34 11.05
N SER A 180 -5.34 9.31 10.69
CA SER A 180 -4.22 8.85 11.51
C SER A 180 -3.13 9.91 11.63
N ILE A 181 -2.33 9.86 12.69
CA ILE A 181 -1.25 10.84 12.94
C ILE A 181 -0.17 10.82 11.86
N GLU A 182 0.02 9.70 11.17
CA GLU A 182 1.00 9.52 10.09
C GLU A 182 0.58 10.18 8.78
N ARG A 183 -0.72 10.47 8.60
CA ARG A 183 -1.29 11.12 7.40
C ARG A 183 -0.92 10.42 6.08
N PRO A 184 -1.16 9.10 5.95
CA PRO A 184 -0.79 8.33 4.76
C PRO A 184 -1.64 8.71 3.53
N LEU A 185 -1.17 8.27 2.36
CA LEU A 185 -1.93 8.23 1.13
C LEU A 185 -2.84 6.99 1.13
N VAL A 186 -4.13 7.22 0.96
CA VAL A 186 -5.16 6.18 0.86
C VAL A 186 -5.75 6.21 -0.55
N LYS A 187 -5.90 5.04 -1.18
CA LYS A 187 -6.52 4.92 -2.51
C LYS A 187 -8.04 5.01 -2.35
N LEU A 188 -8.63 6.12 -2.77
CA LEU A 188 -10.07 6.38 -2.62
C LEU A 188 -10.80 6.27 -3.95
N LYS A 189 -12.01 5.72 -3.91
CA LYS A 189 -12.93 5.62 -5.05
C LYS A 189 -13.76 6.90 -5.18
N PHE A 190 -13.77 7.51 -6.35
CA PHE A 190 -14.68 8.63 -6.62
C PHE A 190 -16.12 8.18 -6.65
N LYS A 191 -17.03 9.06 -6.20
CA LYS A 191 -18.44 8.92 -6.51
C LYS A 191 -18.64 8.89 -8.03
N ILE A 192 -19.61 8.08 -8.50
CA ILE A 192 -19.84 7.73 -9.91
C ILE A 192 -19.69 8.89 -10.91
N LEU A 193 -20.19 10.08 -10.60
CA LEU A 193 -20.17 11.22 -11.51
C LEU A 193 -19.01 12.20 -11.30
N LYS A 194 -18.27 12.09 -10.18
CA LYS A 194 -17.28 13.10 -9.78
C LYS A 194 -16.04 13.15 -10.65
N ASN A 195 -15.66 12.03 -11.26
CA ASN A 195 -14.52 11.97 -12.18
C ASN A 195 -14.93 11.55 -13.60
N SER A 196 -16.18 11.82 -14.00
CA SER A 196 -16.70 11.46 -15.33
C SER A 196 -15.90 12.12 -16.47
N ASP A 197 -15.47 13.37 -16.28
CA ASP A 197 -14.66 14.12 -17.25
C ASP A 197 -13.14 13.83 -17.12
N LYS A 198 -12.73 12.94 -16.20
CA LYS A 198 -11.33 12.59 -15.93
C LYS A 198 -10.44 13.78 -15.55
N GLU A 199 -11.00 14.78 -14.88
CA GLU A 199 -10.24 15.95 -14.39
C GLU A 199 -9.36 15.60 -13.18
N PHE A 200 -9.76 14.61 -12.38
CA PHE A 200 -9.05 14.22 -11.17
C PHE A 200 -8.04 13.10 -11.40
N SER A 201 -8.43 12.06 -12.13
CA SER A 201 -7.62 10.86 -12.38
C SER A 201 -7.99 10.24 -13.72
N SER A 202 -7.09 9.44 -14.29
CA SER A 202 -7.36 8.63 -15.48
C SER A 202 -8.41 7.53 -15.25
N THR A 203 -8.64 7.17 -13.97
CA THR A 203 -9.53 6.10 -13.49
C THR A 203 -10.49 6.59 -12.40
N ASN A 204 -11.38 5.74 -11.91
CA ASN A 204 -12.28 6.07 -10.79
C ASN A 204 -11.59 6.08 -9.41
N PHE A 205 -10.26 6.02 -9.35
CA PHE A 205 -9.50 6.02 -8.12
C PHE A 205 -8.39 7.07 -8.12
N ILE A 206 -8.04 7.55 -6.93
CA ILE A 206 -6.87 8.40 -6.70
C ILE A 206 -6.27 8.13 -5.32
N TYR A 207 -4.95 8.29 -5.18
CA TYR A 207 -4.34 8.39 -3.86
C TYR A 207 -4.57 9.78 -3.30
N ALA A 208 -5.25 9.84 -2.16
CA ALA A 208 -5.57 11.07 -1.45
C ALA A 208 -5.00 11.05 -0.03
N LYS A 209 -4.71 12.24 0.51
CA LYS A 209 -4.34 12.42 1.90
C LYS A 209 -4.79 13.79 2.42
N ILE A 210 -4.70 13.98 3.72
CA ILE A 210 -4.88 15.30 4.36
C ILE A 210 -3.50 15.94 4.67
N PRO A 211 -3.43 17.21 5.10
CA PRO A 211 -2.16 17.89 5.38
C PRO A 211 -1.26 17.16 6.39
N ASP A 212 0.02 17.06 6.06
CA ASP A 212 1.01 16.24 6.79
C ASP A 212 2.28 17.02 7.21
N ASP A 213 2.32 18.31 6.96
CA ASP A 213 3.34 19.23 7.46
C ASP A 213 2.78 20.64 7.67
N LYS A 214 3.59 21.52 8.25
CA LYS A 214 3.18 22.87 8.65
C LYS A 214 2.75 23.70 7.44
N GLU A 215 3.55 23.72 6.38
CA GLU A 215 3.30 24.51 5.18
C GLU A 215 1.99 24.08 4.52
N VAL A 216 1.77 22.77 4.41
CA VAL A 216 0.55 22.20 3.82
C VAL A 216 -0.67 22.44 4.70
N VAL A 217 -0.55 22.42 6.04
CA VAL A 217 -1.65 22.79 6.96
C VAL A 217 -2.09 24.23 6.74
N LEU A 218 -1.14 25.16 6.66
CA LEU A 218 -1.45 26.58 6.47
C LEU A 218 -2.05 26.84 5.07
N PHE A 219 -1.53 26.18 4.04
CA PHE A 219 -2.08 26.27 2.68
C PHE A 219 -3.48 25.68 2.60
N ALA A 220 -3.72 24.50 3.18
CA ALA A 220 -5.03 23.88 3.21
C ALA A 220 -6.07 24.73 3.96
N LYS A 221 -5.66 25.39 5.04
CA LYS A 221 -6.52 26.36 5.75
C LYS A 221 -6.90 27.52 4.82
N ALA A 222 -5.94 28.14 4.16
CA ALA A 222 -6.19 29.27 3.27
C ALA A 222 -7.09 28.88 2.08
N LEU A 223 -6.88 27.69 1.51
CA LEU A 223 -7.76 27.11 0.48
C LEU A 223 -9.18 26.90 1.00
N LYS A 224 -9.33 26.31 2.19
CA LYS A 224 -10.63 26.09 2.83
C LYS A 224 -11.38 27.40 3.08
N GLU A 225 -10.70 28.43 3.56
CA GLU A 225 -11.27 29.78 3.76
C GLU A 225 -11.74 30.40 2.44
N TYR A 226 -11.11 30.05 1.32
CA TYR A 226 -11.53 30.42 -0.04
C TYR A 226 -12.62 29.51 -0.63
N GLY A 227 -13.06 28.47 0.10
CA GLY A 227 -14.07 27.50 -0.35
C GLY A 227 -13.52 26.38 -1.24
N ILE A 228 -12.19 26.19 -1.30
CA ILE A 228 -11.54 25.10 -2.02
C ILE A 228 -11.28 23.95 -1.05
N ASN A 229 -12.01 22.84 -1.22
CA ASN A 229 -11.99 21.67 -0.31
C ASN A 229 -10.99 20.58 -0.70
N HIS A 230 -10.37 20.73 -1.87
CA HIS A 230 -9.36 19.81 -2.38
C HIS A 230 -8.53 20.47 -3.50
N VAL A 231 -7.31 19.99 -3.68
CA VAL A 231 -6.45 20.31 -4.83
C VAL A 231 -5.73 19.06 -5.28
N LEU A 232 -5.36 19.00 -6.56
CA LEU A 232 -4.41 18.02 -7.05
C LEU A 232 -2.99 18.50 -6.81
N TYR A 233 -2.06 17.55 -6.67
CA TYR A 233 -0.66 17.87 -6.56
C TYR A 233 0.24 16.78 -7.14
N VAL A 234 1.44 17.19 -7.54
CA VAL A 234 2.56 16.29 -7.82
C VAL A 234 3.75 16.65 -6.94
N ASN A 235 4.60 15.65 -6.71
CA ASN A 235 5.88 15.84 -6.06
C ASN A 235 6.93 16.09 -7.15
N ASP A 236 7.48 17.30 -7.22
CA ASP A 236 8.58 17.57 -8.15
C ASP A 236 9.90 17.06 -7.58
N GLU A 237 10.13 17.32 -6.28
CA GLU A 237 11.25 16.77 -5.52
C GLU A 237 10.76 16.30 -4.15
N VAL A 238 11.19 15.12 -3.71
CA VAL A 238 10.86 14.59 -2.38
C VAL A 238 12.07 14.00 -1.69
N TYR A 239 12.18 14.25 -0.39
CA TYR A 239 13.21 13.63 0.43
C TYR A 239 12.88 12.18 0.79
N GLN A 240 11.59 11.90 1.05
CA GLN A 240 11.08 10.55 1.30
C GLN A 240 9.66 10.40 0.76
N ASP A 241 9.35 9.24 0.19
CA ASP A 241 8.01 8.95 -0.27
C ASP A 241 7.02 8.88 0.89
N GLY A 242 5.84 9.48 0.68
CA GLY A 242 4.73 9.35 1.61
C GLY A 242 4.24 7.90 1.68
N LEU A 243 3.85 7.45 2.88
CA LEU A 243 3.30 6.11 3.08
C LEU A 243 2.03 5.93 2.25
N LYS A 244 2.01 4.93 1.38
CA LYS A 244 0.78 4.42 0.75
C LYS A 244 0.26 3.27 1.58
N ILE A 245 -1.02 3.31 1.92
CA ILE A 245 -1.61 2.31 2.81
C ILE A 245 -2.90 1.75 2.25
N THR A 246 -3.14 0.48 2.54
CA THR A 246 -4.41 -0.22 2.37
C THR A 246 -4.70 -1.01 3.64
N TYR A 247 -5.78 -1.78 3.65
CA TYR A 247 -6.13 -2.64 4.77
C TYR A 247 -6.71 -3.95 4.27
N PHE A 248 -6.55 -4.98 5.10
CA PHE A 248 -7.18 -6.28 4.92
C PHE A 248 -7.87 -6.67 6.22
N LYS A 249 -9.20 -6.65 6.20
CA LYS A 249 -10.01 -6.72 7.43
C LYS A 249 -9.57 -5.59 8.38
N GLU A 250 -9.24 -5.90 9.63
CA GLU A 250 -8.79 -4.91 10.61
C GLU A 250 -7.31 -4.53 10.47
N GLN A 251 -6.50 -5.35 9.78
CA GLN A 251 -5.07 -5.14 9.67
C GLN A 251 -4.75 -4.09 8.60
N ASN A 252 -3.99 -3.07 8.99
CA ASN A 252 -3.42 -2.09 8.06
C ASN A 252 -2.19 -2.68 7.37
N LEU A 253 -2.04 -2.42 6.07
CA LEU A 253 -0.92 -2.88 5.25
C LEU A 253 -0.28 -1.69 4.56
N ILE A 254 0.99 -1.43 4.87
CA ILE A 254 1.79 -0.42 4.19
C ILE A 254 2.17 -0.99 2.83
N ILE A 255 1.81 -0.32 1.74
CA ILE A 255 2.13 -0.77 0.38
C ILE A 255 3.57 -0.37 0.04
N HIS A 256 3.90 0.90 0.29
CA HIS A 256 5.17 1.55 -0.07
C HIS A 256 5.38 2.80 0.80
N GLY A 257 6.62 3.29 0.84
CA GLY A 257 6.98 4.62 1.35
C GLY A 257 7.76 4.57 2.66
N ASP A 258 8.49 5.65 2.92
CA ASP A 258 9.42 5.75 4.05
C ASP A 258 9.05 6.85 5.05
N LYS A 259 8.33 7.89 4.61
CA LYS A 259 8.06 9.08 5.43
C LYS A 259 7.32 8.70 6.71
N GLY A 260 7.89 9.06 7.86
CA GLY A 260 7.32 8.76 9.17
C GLY A 260 7.50 7.32 9.66
N LEU A 261 7.97 6.41 8.79
CA LEU A 261 8.42 5.08 9.19
C LEU A 261 9.94 5.04 9.41
N PHE A 262 10.71 5.61 8.49
CA PHE A 262 12.16 5.69 8.53
C PHE A 262 12.66 7.15 8.66
N PRO A 263 13.86 7.38 9.24
CA PRO A 263 14.76 6.38 9.82
C PRO A 263 14.20 5.75 11.12
N LYS A 264 14.62 4.51 11.41
CA LYS A 264 14.24 3.78 12.64
C LYS A 264 15.32 2.82 13.10
N TYR A 265 15.27 2.45 14.38
CA TYR A 265 16.11 1.40 14.96
C TYR A 265 15.42 0.04 14.83
N ASP A 266 16.15 -0.95 14.36
CA ASP A 266 15.72 -2.34 14.40
C ASP A 266 16.44 -3.04 15.56
N PHE A 267 15.66 -3.51 16.53
CA PHE A 267 16.16 -4.13 17.76
C PHE A 267 16.65 -5.56 17.55
N ILE A 268 16.25 -6.23 16.47
CA ILE A 268 16.70 -7.58 16.14
C ILE A 268 18.08 -7.52 15.47
N ALA A 269 18.26 -6.59 14.54
CA ALA A 269 19.52 -6.32 13.86
C ALA A 269 20.48 -5.45 14.69
N ASN A 270 19.99 -4.86 15.78
CA ASN A 270 20.71 -3.95 16.68
C ASN A 270 21.40 -2.80 15.92
N LYS A 271 20.65 -2.10 15.07
CA LYS A 271 21.17 -0.98 14.29
C LYS A 271 20.07 -0.11 13.69
N LYS A 272 20.47 1.06 13.20
CA LYS A 272 19.62 2.01 12.48
C LYS A 272 19.51 1.68 10.99
N PHE A 273 18.31 1.86 10.44
CA PHE A 273 18.04 1.87 9.00
C PHE A 273 17.43 3.22 8.60
N ASN A 274 17.79 3.72 7.41
CA ASN A 274 17.33 5.04 6.94
C ASN A 274 16.21 4.97 5.90
N SER A 275 15.98 3.80 5.30
CA SER A 275 14.91 3.54 4.34
C SER A 275 14.46 2.07 4.41
N SER A 276 13.28 1.79 3.87
CA SER A 276 12.80 0.43 3.63
C SER A 276 13.75 -0.35 2.73
N LYS A 277 14.30 0.30 1.70
CA LYS A 277 15.32 -0.29 0.83
C LYS A 277 16.55 -0.78 1.61
N ASP A 278 17.13 0.08 2.44
CA ASP A 278 18.29 -0.30 3.26
C ASP A 278 17.95 -1.49 4.17
N TYR A 279 16.75 -1.49 4.74
CA TYR A 279 16.26 -2.57 5.59
C TYR A 279 16.15 -3.91 4.84
N PHE A 280 15.49 -3.92 3.71
CA PHE A 280 15.25 -5.13 2.94
C PHE A 280 16.52 -5.67 2.29
N ASP A 281 17.36 -4.80 1.72
CA ASP A 281 18.62 -5.21 1.09
C ASP A 281 19.53 -5.93 2.08
N GLU A 282 19.63 -5.43 3.31
CA GLU A 282 20.47 -6.04 4.34
C GLU A 282 19.91 -7.35 4.90
N ASN A 283 18.58 -7.47 4.96
CA ASN A 283 17.93 -8.72 5.33
C ASN A 283 17.95 -9.75 4.19
N GLY A 284 18.39 -9.36 2.98
CA GLY A 284 18.46 -10.23 1.80
C GLY A 284 17.10 -10.40 1.10
N GLY A 285 16.27 -9.36 1.14
CA GLY A 285 14.97 -9.26 0.46
C GLY A 285 13.77 -9.24 1.41
N VAL A 286 12.61 -8.86 0.87
CA VAL A 286 11.34 -8.68 1.60
C VAL A 286 10.94 -9.93 2.38
N PHE A 287 10.92 -11.10 1.73
CA PHE A 287 10.52 -12.36 2.37
C PHE A 287 11.41 -12.70 3.60
N LYS A 288 12.74 -12.56 3.50
CA LYS A 288 13.65 -12.81 4.63
C LYS A 288 13.45 -11.83 5.77
N ALA A 289 13.19 -10.57 5.45
CA ALA A 289 12.95 -9.54 6.44
C ALA A 289 11.67 -9.84 7.25
N ILE A 290 10.60 -10.28 6.59
CA ILE A 290 9.36 -10.66 7.27
C ILE A 290 9.58 -11.89 8.16
N LEU A 291 10.31 -12.90 7.69
CA LEU A 291 10.67 -14.05 8.52
C LEU A 291 11.49 -13.66 9.75
N ALA A 292 12.34 -12.63 9.64
CA ALA A 292 13.08 -12.07 10.76
C ALA A 292 12.12 -11.48 11.80
N GLN A 293 11.23 -10.61 11.32
CA GLN A 293 10.26 -9.90 12.14
C GLN A 293 9.33 -10.86 12.89
N SER A 294 8.88 -11.93 12.23
CA SER A 294 7.94 -12.89 12.80
C SER A 294 8.62 -14.02 13.60
N ALA A 295 9.93 -13.94 13.83
CA ALA A 295 10.74 -14.99 14.47
C ALA A 295 10.60 -16.38 13.79
N LYS A 296 10.46 -16.41 12.46
CA LYS A 296 10.26 -17.63 11.65
C LYS A 296 11.47 -18.03 10.80
N ARG A 297 12.61 -17.36 10.92
CA ARG A 297 13.85 -17.69 10.18
C ARG A 297 14.28 -19.15 10.31
N LEU A 298 14.08 -19.76 11.47
CA LEU A 298 14.50 -21.12 11.78
C LEU A 298 13.42 -22.18 11.51
N ILE A 299 12.32 -21.81 10.86
CA ILE A 299 11.17 -22.69 10.60
C ILE A 299 10.93 -22.79 9.09
N SER A 300 10.60 -24.00 8.63
CA SER A 300 10.20 -24.24 7.24
C SER A 300 8.96 -23.42 6.90
N SER A 301 9.07 -22.58 5.87
CA SER A 301 7.99 -21.70 5.44
C SER A 301 8.00 -21.51 3.93
N VAL A 302 6.84 -21.19 3.37
CA VAL A 302 6.70 -20.80 1.97
C VAL A 302 6.51 -19.29 1.90
N GLY A 303 7.22 -18.61 1.02
CA GLY A 303 7.08 -17.19 0.74
C GLY A 303 6.55 -16.97 -0.65
N VAL A 304 5.51 -16.15 -0.77
CA VAL A 304 5.02 -15.63 -2.04
C VAL A 304 5.39 -14.16 -2.07
N TYR A 305 6.43 -13.82 -2.84
CA TYR A 305 6.86 -12.44 -3.05
C TYR A 305 6.48 -12.02 -4.47
N PHE A 306 5.33 -11.37 -4.62
CA PHE A 306 4.79 -10.93 -5.91
C PHE A 306 4.74 -9.40 -5.97
N SER A 307 5.56 -8.84 -6.83
CA SER A 307 5.71 -7.41 -7.04
C SER A 307 5.30 -7.01 -8.46
N GLN A 308 4.65 -5.86 -8.57
CA GLN A 308 4.44 -5.19 -9.84
C GLN A 308 5.77 -4.75 -10.45
N ASN A 309 6.75 -4.30 -9.64
CA ASN A 309 7.90 -3.56 -10.16
C ASN A 309 9.24 -4.31 -10.01
N SER A 310 9.30 -5.35 -9.16
CA SER A 310 10.51 -6.13 -8.92
C SER A 310 10.73 -7.21 -9.98
N HIS A 311 12.00 -7.38 -10.38
CA HIS A 311 12.45 -8.46 -11.26
C HIS A 311 12.53 -9.84 -10.60
N LYS A 312 12.34 -9.92 -9.28
CA LYS A 312 12.60 -11.12 -8.48
C LYS A 312 11.33 -11.73 -7.90
N SER A 313 10.18 -11.51 -8.54
CA SER A 313 8.93 -12.09 -8.07
C SER A 313 8.97 -13.62 -8.14
N SER A 314 8.61 -14.30 -7.05
CA SER A 314 8.73 -15.76 -6.93
C SER A 314 7.84 -16.36 -5.84
N ILE A 315 7.60 -17.66 -5.97
CA ILE A 315 7.22 -18.54 -4.85
C ILE A 315 8.50 -19.27 -4.41
N SER A 316 8.90 -19.03 -3.17
CA SER A 316 10.16 -19.49 -2.61
C SER A 316 9.93 -20.25 -1.30
N VAL A 317 10.89 -21.05 -0.90
CA VAL A 317 10.88 -21.76 0.38
C VAL A 317 12.01 -21.28 1.25
N ASN A 318 11.75 -21.11 2.54
CA ASN A 318 12.79 -21.07 3.56
C ASN A 318 12.93 -22.46 4.16
N ILE A 319 14.10 -23.09 3.97
CA ILE A 319 14.41 -24.37 4.61
C ILE A 319 15.45 -24.09 5.69
N PRO A 320 15.18 -24.45 6.97
CA PRO A 320 16.14 -24.27 8.05
C PRO A 320 17.50 -24.85 7.66
N THR A 321 18.58 -24.14 7.98
CA THR A 321 19.99 -24.46 7.63
C THR A 321 20.38 -24.36 6.15
N LYS A 322 19.44 -24.45 5.20
CA LYS A 322 19.72 -24.30 3.75
C LYS A 322 19.43 -22.90 3.21
N GLY A 323 18.63 -22.12 3.93
CA GLY A 323 18.24 -20.77 3.53
C GLY A 323 17.09 -20.77 2.53
N ILE A 324 17.01 -19.70 1.74
CA ILE A 324 15.93 -19.49 0.77
C ILE A 324 16.29 -20.07 -0.58
N LYS A 325 15.32 -20.75 -1.20
CA LYS A 325 15.38 -21.22 -2.58
C LYS A 325 14.10 -20.86 -3.31
N ASP A 326 14.24 -20.31 -4.51
CA ASP A 326 13.10 -20.05 -5.40
C ASP A 326 12.67 -21.37 -6.07
N ILE A 327 11.36 -21.63 -6.05
CA ILE A 327 10.77 -22.85 -6.63
C ILE A 327 10.03 -22.52 -7.92
N ILE A 328 9.31 -21.40 -7.93
CA ILE A 328 8.61 -20.87 -9.09
C ILE A 328 8.97 -19.39 -9.23
N SER A 329 9.43 -18.99 -10.40
CA SER A 329 9.76 -17.61 -10.71
C SER A 329 8.70 -16.97 -11.61
N ILE A 330 8.52 -15.67 -11.50
CA ILE A 330 7.69 -14.89 -12.43
C ILE A 330 8.61 -14.30 -13.50
N PRO A 331 8.36 -14.54 -14.79
CA PRO A 331 9.28 -14.12 -15.83
C PRO A 331 9.31 -12.61 -15.99
N ASN A 332 10.48 -12.07 -16.29
CA ASN A 332 10.61 -10.73 -16.86
C ASN A 332 10.49 -10.86 -18.38
N ILE A 333 9.50 -10.19 -18.96
CA ILE A 333 9.18 -10.33 -20.39
C ILE A 333 9.54 -9.06 -21.15
N HIS A 334 9.78 -9.19 -22.44
CA HIS A 334 9.95 -8.04 -23.31
C HIS A 334 8.58 -7.36 -23.51
N ASN A 335 8.48 -6.09 -23.12
CA ASN A 335 7.25 -5.29 -23.22
C ASN A 335 6.98 -4.91 -24.69
N SER A 336 6.52 -5.87 -25.48
CA SER A 336 6.16 -5.68 -26.88
C SER A 336 5.02 -6.62 -27.25
N ILE A 337 3.90 -6.04 -27.70
CA ILE A 337 2.74 -6.82 -28.13
C ILE A 337 3.08 -7.72 -29.32
N LYS A 338 3.98 -7.28 -30.20
CA LYS A 338 4.45 -8.06 -31.35
C LYS A 338 5.24 -9.28 -30.89
N ASN A 339 6.21 -9.07 -30.00
CA ASN A 339 7.00 -10.16 -29.42
C ASN A 339 6.11 -11.15 -28.65
N CYS A 340 5.16 -10.64 -27.86
CA CYS A 340 4.19 -11.48 -27.16
C CYS A 340 3.36 -12.33 -28.13
N PHE A 341 2.91 -11.76 -29.25
CA PHE A 341 2.12 -12.49 -30.26
C PHE A 341 2.95 -13.52 -31.02
N GLU A 342 4.22 -13.23 -31.30
CA GLU A 342 5.17 -14.18 -31.88
C GLU A 342 5.38 -15.36 -30.92
N GLU A 343 5.71 -15.08 -29.65
CA GLU A 343 5.94 -16.13 -28.64
C GLU A 343 4.68 -16.98 -28.37
N ILE A 344 3.48 -16.40 -28.42
CA ILE A 344 2.22 -17.15 -28.32
C ILE A 344 2.00 -18.01 -29.58
N SER A 345 2.29 -17.48 -30.77
CA SER A 345 2.10 -18.21 -32.04
C SER A 345 3.00 -19.44 -32.13
N ASP A 346 4.20 -19.36 -31.56
CA ASP A 346 5.20 -20.45 -31.56
C ASP A 346 4.85 -21.62 -30.62
N ILE A 347 3.79 -21.49 -29.80
CA ILE A 347 3.36 -22.56 -28.90
C ILE A 347 2.79 -23.75 -29.68
N ASP A 348 1.80 -23.51 -30.52
CA ASP A 348 1.10 -24.53 -31.32
C ASP A 348 0.24 -23.91 -32.44
N GLU A 349 -0.23 -24.75 -33.38
CA GLU A 349 -1.06 -24.31 -34.52
C GLU A 349 -2.39 -23.65 -34.11
N HIS A 350 -2.95 -24.03 -32.94
CA HIS A 350 -4.15 -23.38 -32.42
C HIS A 350 -3.86 -21.95 -31.99
N CYS A 351 -2.74 -21.72 -31.30
CA CYS A 351 -2.31 -20.39 -30.88
C CYS A 351 -1.97 -19.50 -32.09
N ALA A 352 -1.26 -20.01 -33.10
CA ALA A 352 -0.99 -19.27 -34.33
C ALA A 352 -2.29 -18.83 -35.04
N ARG A 353 -3.29 -19.71 -35.13
CA ARG A 353 -4.62 -19.36 -35.68
C ARG A 353 -5.35 -18.34 -34.82
N LEU A 354 -5.26 -18.43 -33.50
CA LEU A 354 -5.85 -17.43 -32.60
C LEU A 354 -5.24 -16.06 -32.84
N ILE A 355 -3.91 -15.94 -32.89
CA ILE A 355 -3.21 -14.67 -33.13
C ILE A 355 -3.61 -14.06 -34.48
N ALA A 356 -3.66 -14.85 -35.54
CA ALA A 356 -4.07 -14.38 -36.86
C ALA A 356 -5.51 -13.84 -36.85
N ASN A 357 -6.45 -14.57 -36.24
CA ASN A 357 -7.85 -14.17 -36.14
C ASN A 357 -8.03 -12.96 -35.21
N TYR A 358 -7.30 -12.92 -34.10
CA TYR A 358 -7.34 -11.84 -33.12
C TYR A 358 -6.86 -10.52 -33.73
N SER A 359 -5.71 -10.56 -34.41
CA SER A 359 -5.12 -9.40 -35.08
C SER A 359 -6.06 -8.84 -36.16
N LYS A 360 -6.83 -9.71 -36.82
CA LYS A 360 -7.85 -9.31 -37.80
C LYS A 360 -9.08 -8.67 -37.13
N LYS A 361 -9.54 -9.17 -35.99
CA LYS A 361 -10.73 -8.65 -35.26
C LYS A 361 -10.40 -7.35 -34.49
N PHE A 362 -9.19 -7.23 -33.97
CA PHE A 362 -8.76 -6.12 -33.10
C PHE A 362 -7.44 -5.48 -33.58
N PRO A 363 -7.39 -4.90 -34.78
CA PRO A 363 -6.15 -4.37 -35.36
C PRO A 363 -5.51 -3.25 -34.52
N MET A 364 -6.31 -2.45 -33.80
CA MET A 364 -5.86 -1.36 -32.94
C MET A 364 -4.93 -1.82 -31.81
N VAL A 365 -4.99 -3.10 -31.39
CA VAL A 365 -4.11 -3.65 -30.35
C VAL A 365 -2.65 -3.69 -30.81
N LEU A 366 -2.41 -3.74 -32.13
CA LEU A 366 -1.08 -3.71 -32.72
C LEU A 366 -0.51 -2.28 -32.86
N GLU A 367 -1.36 -1.26 -32.64
CA GLU A 367 -0.99 0.15 -32.70
C GLU A 367 -0.63 0.68 -31.30
N GLY A 368 0.28 1.65 -31.23
CA GLY A 368 0.73 2.26 -29.98
C GLY A 368 1.69 1.37 -29.19
N GLU A 369 2.51 2.02 -28.36
CA GLU A 369 3.51 1.34 -27.55
C GLU A 369 2.91 0.89 -26.21
N VAL A 370 3.53 -0.13 -25.62
CA VAL A 370 3.34 -0.48 -24.20
C VAL A 370 4.50 0.13 -23.41
N ALA A 371 4.30 0.34 -22.11
CA ALA A 371 5.35 0.89 -21.24
C ALA A 371 6.64 0.05 -21.33
N GLN A 372 7.75 0.68 -21.73
CA GLN A 372 8.99 -0.04 -22.06
C GLN A 372 9.85 -0.39 -20.82
N ASN A 373 9.67 0.32 -19.70
CA ASN A 373 10.48 0.17 -18.48
C ASN A 373 9.72 -0.49 -17.33
N THR A 374 8.86 -1.47 -17.62
CA THR A 374 8.12 -2.22 -16.59
C THR A 374 8.71 -3.62 -16.44
N ASN A 375 8.55 -4.20 -15.25
CA ASN A 375 9.12 -5.50 -14.89
C ASN A 375 8.06 -6.39 -14.23
N GLY A 376 8.45 -7.62 -13.88
CA GLY A 376 7.62 -8.50 -13.04
C GLY A 376 6.17 -8.61 -13.52
N PHE A 377 5.22 -8.46 -12.59
CA PHE A 377 3.80 -8.53 -12.93
C PHE A 377 3.30 -7.33 -13.73
N GLU A 378 3.88 -6.13 -13.58
CA GLU A 378 3.41 -4.97 -14.34
C GLU A 378 3.52 -5.20 -15.85
N SER A 379 4.61 -5.82 -16.30
CA SER A 379 4.79 -6.22 -17.71
C SER A 379 3.72 -7.18 -18.20
N ILE A 380 3.42 -8.24 -17.42
CA ILE A 380 2.41 -9.25 -17.77
C ILE A 380 1.03 -8.59 -17.80
N ILE A 381 0.69 -7.78 -16.80
CA ILE A 381 -0.58 -7.07 -16.73
C ILE A 381 -0.71 -6.07 -17.88
N ASN A 382 0.37 -5.37 -18.26
CA ASN A 382 0.37 -4.48 -19.42
C ASN A 382 0.07 -5.23 -20.72
N MET A 383 0.56 -6.46 -20.91
CA MET A 383 0.18 -7.29 -22.06
C MET A 383 -1.31 -7.64 -22.02
N CYS A 384 -1.82 -8.05 -20.86
CA CYS A 384 -3.24 -8.33 -20.66
C CYS A 384 -4.11 -7.08 -20.92
N ALA A 385 -3.72 -5.92 -20.41
CA ALA A 385 -4.40 -4.65 -20.63
C ALA A 385 -4.40 -4.28 -22.11
N LYS A 386 -3.26 -4.41 -22.78
CA LYS A 386 -3.12 -4.07 -24.20
C LYS A 386 -4.05 -4.90 -25.07
N VAL A 387 -4.11 -6.22 -24.87
CA VAL A 387 -5.05 -7.07 -25.64
C VAL A 387 -6.50 -6.70 -25.36
N LEU A 388 -6.83 -6.28 -24.14
CA LEU A 388 -8.19 -5.83 -23.82
C LEU A 388 -8.52 -4.41 -24.35
N GLY A 389 -7.57 -3.70 -24.95
CA GLY A 389 -7.74 -2.32 -25.40
C GLY A 389 -7.74 -1.30 -24.25
N ILE A 390 -6.99 -1.60 -23.18
CA ILE A 390 -6.87 -0.79 -21.95
C ILE A 390 -5.46 -0.20 -21.89
N ASN A 391 -5.30 0.95 -21.24
CA ASN A 391 -4.08 1.75 -21.39
C ASN A 391 -2.92 1.30 -20.51
N SER A 392 -3.16 0.74 -19.32
CA SER A 392 -2.09 0.43 -18.37
C SER A 392 -2.48 -0.61 -17.31
N ALA A 393 -1.48 -1.16 -16.63
CA ALA A 393 -1.66 -1.99 -15.44
C ALA A 393 -2.42 -1.27 -14.31
N LYS A 394 -2.23 0.05 -14.15
CA LYS A 394 -3.01 0.86 -13.20
C LYS A 394 -4.51 0.81 -13.53
N GLU A 395 -4.87 1.08 -14.79
CA GLU A 395 -6.26 1.06 -15.23
C GLU A 395 -6.85 -0.36 -15.13
N PHE A 396 -6.05 -1.38 -15.45
CA PHE A 396 -6.43 -2.79 -15.26
C PHE A 396 -6.76 -3.11 -13.80
N GLU A 397 -5.89 -2.74 -12.86
CA GLU A 397 -6.14 -2.94 -11.43
C GLU A 397 -7.38 -2.17 -10.95
N ASP A 398 -7.51 -0.90 -11.33
CA ASP A 398 -8.62 -0.05 -10.92
C ASP A 398 -9.97 -0.59 -11.41
N ILE A 399 -10.05 -1.10 -12.64
CA ILE A 399 -11.25 -1.77 -13.15
C ILE A 399 -11.55 -3.04 -12.34
N ALA A 400 -10.53 -3.80 -11.95
CA ALA A 400 -10.71 -4.98 -11.11
C ALA A 400 -11.33 -4.60 -9.77
N LEU A 401 -10.85 -3.53 -9.14
CA LEU A 401 -11.32 -3.09 -7.82
C LEU A 401 -12.70 -2.42 -7.86
N ASP A 402 -13.13 -1.90 -9.01
CA ASP A 402 -14.42 -1.22 -9.17
C ASP A 402 -15.62 -2.18 -9.34
N THR A 403 -15.36 -3.46 -9.58
CA THR A 403 -16.40 -4.45 -9.91
C THR A 403 -17.09 -5.05 -8.68
N ASN A 404 -18.34 -5.47 -8.84
CA ASN A 404 -19.10 -6.22 -7.84
C ASN A 404 -19.13 -7.74 -8.12
N LEU A 405 -18.30 -8.22 -9.06
CA LEU A 405 -18.20 -9.64 -9.36
C LEU A 405 -17.67 -10.42 -8.15
N SER A 406 -18.26 -11.61 -7.92
CA SER A 406 -17.83 -12.53 -6.87
C SER A 406 -17.08 -13.75 -7.43
N SER A 407 -17.27 -14.03 -8.72
CA SER A 407 -16.64 -15.10 -9.49
C SER A 407 -16.40 -14.63 -10.92
N GLY A 408 -15.28 -15.05 -11.48
CA GLY A 408 -14.91 -14.88 -12.87
C GLY A 408 -14.89 -16.22 -13.60
N ILE A 409 -14.13 -16.25 -14.69
CA ILE A 409 -13.85 -17.43 -15.50
C ILE A 409 -12.39 -17.86 -15.30
N GLN A 410 -12.07 -19.11 -15.59
CA GLN A 410 -10.70 -19.60 -15.42
C GLN A 410 -9.76 -19.00 -16.48
N ILE A 411 -8.77 -18.22 -16.06
CA ILE A 411 -7.62 -17.86 -16.90
C ILE A 411 -6.52 -18.91 -16.71
N ASP A 412 -5.96 -19.40 -17.82
CA ASP A 412 -4.92 -20.42 -17.80
C ASP A 412 -3.59 -19.84 -17.28
N MET A 413 -3.28 -20.09 -16.01
CA MET A 413 -1.99 -19.80 -15.39
C MET A 413 -1.25 -21.11 -15.10
N LYS A 414 -0.30 -21.46 -15.97
CA LYS A 414 0.42 -22.75 -15.95
C LYS A 414 1.91 -22.54 -15.76
N LEU A 415 2.62 -23.58 -15.36
CA LEU A 415 4.08 -23.57 -15.31
C LEU A 415 4.70 -24.01 -16.65
N VAL A 416 5.84 -23.40 -16.97
CA VAL A 416 6.77 -23.87 -18.00
C VAL A 416 8.15 -24.02 -17.38
N SER A 417 8.85 -25.11 -17.69
CA SER A 417 10.23 -25.31 -17.23
C SER A 417 11.19 -24.88 -18.33
N LEU A 418 12.05 -23.89 -18.03
CA LEU A 418 13.07 -23.37 -18.94
C LEU A 418 14.41 -23.39 -18.20
N ASP A 419 15.40 -24.07 -18.78
CA ASP A 419 16.74 -24.22 -18.22
C ASP A 419 16.75 -24.71 -16.75
N GLY A 420 15.80 -25.58 -16.39
CA GLY A 420 15.67 -26.14 -15.04
C GLY A 420 15.01 -25.21 -14.02
N VAL A 421 14.51 -24.05 -14.44
CA VAL A 421 13.71 -23.13 -13.61
C VAL A 421 12.25 -23.20 -14.04
N ASN A 422 11.35 -23.28 -13.06
CA ASN A 422 9.91 -23.25 -13.32
C ASN A 422 9.42 -21.80 -13.33
N TYR A 423 8.76 -21.40 -14.40
CA TYR A 423 8.18 -20.07 -14.56
C TYR A 423 6.67 -20.14 -14.70
N LEU A 424 5.98 -19.10 -14.23
CA LEU A 424 4.62 -18.81 -14.72
C LEU A 424 4.68 -18.57 -16.23
N ASP A 425 3.97 -19.36 -17.02
CA ASP A 425 3.86 -19.18 -18.46
C ASP A 425 2.90 -18.02 -18.78
N TYR A 426 3.47 -16.81 -18.85
CA TYR A 426 2.71 -15.59 -19.14
C TYR A 426 1.99 -15.67 -20.50
N ARG A 427 2.53 -16.42 -21.47
CA ARG A 427 1.95 -16.56 -22.81
C ARG A 427 0.60 -17.24 -22.73
N ARG A 428 0.47 -18.29 -21.92
CA ARG A 428 -0.81 -18.97 -21.65
C ARG A 428 -1.83 -18.05 -20.98
N THR A 429 -1.37 -17.18 -20.08
CA THR A 429 -2.22 -16.19 -19.41
C THR A 429 -2.82 -15.20 -20.41
N VAL A 430 -1.97 -14.57 -21.24
CA VAL A 430 -2.41 -13.61 -22.27
C VAL A 430 -3.27 -14.30 -23.32
N GLN A 431 -2.85 -15.48 -23.79
CA GLN A 431 -3.57 -16.29 -24.78
C GLN A 431 -4.99 -16.66 -24.31
N SER A 432 -5.16 -17.02 -23.04
CA SER A 432 -6.47 -17.33 -22.46
C SER A 432 -7.40 -16.11 -22.45
N ILE A 433 -6.89 -14.94 -22.03
CA ILE A 433 -7.65 -13.67 -22.08
C ILE A 433 -8.05 -13.33 -23.52
N MET A 434 -7.15 -13.49 -24.48
CA MET A 434 -7.43 -13.25 -25.91
C MET A 434 -8.53 -14.18 -26.43
N ALA A 435 -8.49 -15.47 -26.08
CA ALA A 435 -9.49 -16.44 -26.51
C ALA A 435 -10.89 -16.10 -25.97
N TYR A 436 -11.01 -15.73 -24.69
CA TYR A 436 -12.29 -15.31 -24.14
C TYR A 436 -12.76 -13.96 -24.68
N LYS A 437 -11.84 -13.03 -24.94
CA LYS A 437 -12.16 -11.77 -25.62
C LYS A 437 -12.69 -12.00 -27.04
N MET A 438 -12.15 -12.98 -27.77
CA MET A 438 -12.68 -13.39 -29.09
C MET A 438 -14.10 -13.95 -28.99
N ALA A 439 -14.43 -14.61 -27.88
CA ALA A 439 -15.75 -15.12 -27.54
C ALA A 439 -16.69 -14.06 -26.90
N ASP A 440 -16.33 -12.77 -27.03
CA ASP A 440 -17.13 -11.62 -26.59
C ASP A 440 -17.41 -11.56 -25.08
N VAL A 441 -16.54 -12.15 -24.25
CA VAL A 441 -16.53 -11.90 -22.80
C VAL A 441 -16.11 -10.44 -22.54
N ASP A 442 -16.82 -9.76 -21.63
CA ASP A 442 -16.56 -8.37 -21.31
C ASP A 442 -15.23 -8.18 -20.56
N ASN A 443 -14.63 -7.00 -20.70
CA ASN A 443 -13.32 -6.71 -20.12
C ASN A 443 -13.31 -6.79 -18.60
N ILE A 444 -14.39 -6.38 -17.93
CA ILE A 444 -14.46 -6.34 -16.46
C ILE A 444 -14.38 -7.77 -15.91
N THR A 445 -15.13 -8.70 -16.52
CA THR A 445 -15.06 -10.13 -16.19
C THR A 445 -13.64 -10.69 -16.38
N LEU A 446 -12.98 -10.39 -17.51
CA LEU A 446 -11.63 -10.90 -17.79
C LEU A 446 -10.57 -10.36 -16.82
N ILE A 447 -10.66 -9.09 -16.47
CA ILE A 447 -9.76 -8.42 -15.52
C ILE A 447 -9.92 -9.00 -14.12
N TYR A 448 -11.17 -9.16 -13.65
CA TYR A 448 -11.43 -9.81 -12.37
C TYR A 448 -10.90 -11.25 -12.34
N SER A 449 -11.14 -11.97 -13.44
CA SER A 449 -10.72 -13.37 -13.63
C SER A 449 -9.20 -13.54 -13.56
N PHE A 450 -8.42 -12.56 -14.03
CA PHE A 450 -6.96 -12.59 -13.90
C PHE A 450 -6.53 -12.67 -12.42
N TYR A 451 -7.04 -11.79 -11.56
CA TYR A 451 -6.67 -11.80 -10.13
C TYR A 451 -7.22 -13.03 -9.39
N GLU A 452 -8.41 -13.50 -9.76
CA GLU A 452 -8.97 -14.75 -9.22
C GLU A 452 -8.12 -15.96 -9.59
N SER A 453 -7.79 -16.17 -10.87
CA SER A 453 -6.96 -17.28 -11.30
C SER A 453 -5.51 -17.18 -10.80
N LEU A 454 -4.99 -15.97 -10.60
CA LEU A 454 -3.69 -15.78 -9.92
C LEU A 454 -3.74 -16.24 -8.47
N SER A 455 -4.86 -15.98 -7.77
CA SER A 455 -5.05 -16.47 -6.40
C SER A 455 -5.07 -18.01 -6.36
N GLU A 456 -5.71 -18.65 -7.33
CA GLU A 456 -5.78 -20.12 -7.44
C GLU A 456 -4.42 -20.73 -7.79
N PHE A 457 -3.68 -20.10 -8.72
CA PHE A 457 -2.30 -20.46 -9.04
C PHE A 457 -1.45 -20.48 -7.77
N ILE A 458 -1.49 -19.39 -6.98
CA ILE A 458 -0.78 -19.31 -5.70
C ILE A 458 -1.23 -20.43 -4.78
N CYS A 459 -2.53 -20.61 -4.58
CA CYS A 459 -3.05 -21.61 -3.64
C CYS A 459 -2.63 -23.03 -3.99
N ASN A 460 -2.71 -23.41 -5.27
CA ASN A 460 -2.36 -24.75 -5.73
C ASN A 460 -0.88 -25.05 -5.48
N TYR A 461 0.00 -24.16 -5.95
CA TYR A 461 1.44 -24.40 -5.84
C TYR A 461 1.98 -24.20 -4.42
N VAL A 462 1.45 -23.25 -3.65
CA VAL A 462 1.81 -23.12 -2.24
C VAL A 462 1.39 -24.38 -1.47
N ASN A 463 0.21 -24.95 -1.74
CA ASN A 463 -0.23 -26.16 -1.07
C ASN A 463 0.68 -27.36 -1.39
N GLU A 464 1.00 -27.57 -2.67
CA GLU A 464 1.95 -28.60 -3.10
C GLU A 464 3.32 -28.44 -2.42
N ILE A 465 3.92 -27.25 -2.53
CA ILE A 465 5.25 -26.96 -1.98
C ILE A 465 5.25 -27.09 -0.45
N ALA A 466 4.27 -26.51 0.24
CA ALA A 466 4.20 -26.52 1.69
C ALA A 466 4.01 -27.94 2.24
N THR A 467 3.23 -28.79 1.57
CA THR A 467 3.10 -30.21 1.93
C THR A 467 4.43 -30.94 1.80
N ASP A 468 5.17 -30.73 0.71
CA ASP A 468 6.45 -31.38 0.46
C ASP A 468 7.51 -31.02 1.50
N ILE A 469 7.61 -29.74 1.86
CA ILE A 469 8.57 -29.26 2.86
C ILE A 469 8.04 -29.30 4.30
N LYS A 470 6.79 -29.76 4.49
CA LYS A 470 6.08 -29.79 5.78
C LYS A 470 6.04 -28.42 6.48
N ALA A 471 5.80 -27.37 5.71
CA ALA A 471 5.65 -26.01 6.23
C ALA A 471 4.21 -25.74 6.69
N ASN A 472 4.10 -25.04 7.83
CA ASN A 472 2.81 -24.57 8.36
C ASN A 472 2.63 -23.05 8.20
N ASP A 473 3.71 -22.32 7.94
CA ASP A 473 3.72 -20.87 7.82
C ASP A 473 3.87 -20.46 6.34
N VAL A 474 2.99 -19.56 5.89
CA VAL A 474 3.04 -18.96 4.55
C VAL A 474 3.14 -17.44 4.68
N VAL A 475 4.17 -16.86 4.09
CA VAL A 475 4.35 -15.40 4.03
C VAL A 475 3.82 -14.89 2.70
N LEU A 476 2.94 -13.89 2.73
CA LEU A 476 2.48 -13.16 1.54
C LEU A 476 3.07 -11.75 1.56
N CYS A 477 3.83 -11.39 0.52
CA CYS A 477 4.52 -10.10 0.43
C CYS A 477 4.72 -9.65 -1.03
N GLY A 478 5.16 -8.42 -1.22
CA GLY A 478 5.17 -7.73 -2.51
C GLY A 478 3.87 -6.97 -2.77
N ASN A 479 3.98 -5.86 -3.51
CA ASN A 479 2.87 -4.90 -3.66
C ASN A 479 1.68 -5.42 -4.48
N MET A 480 1.75 -6.60 -5.13
CA MET A 480 0.58 -7.24 -5.75
C MET A 480 -0.51 -7.59 -4.72
N PHE A 481 -0.13 -7.87 -3.47
CA PHE A 481 -1.08 -8.15 -2.39
C PHE A 481 -1.77 -6.89 -1.83
N ALA A 482 -1.46 -5.70 -2.37
CA ALA A 482 -2.30 -4.52 -2.14
C ALA A 482 -3.67 -4.65 -2.84
N ASN A 483 -3.78 -5.50 -3.88
CA ASN A 483 -5.03 -5.81 -4.54
C ASN A 483 -5.92 -6.68 -3.65
N SER A 484 -7.10 -6.17 -3.29
CA SER A 484 -8.01 -6.82 -2.35
C SER A 484 -8.61 -8.13 -2.87
N ILE A 485 -8.79 -8.30 -4.19
CA ILE A 485 -9.30 -9.53 -4.79
C ILE A 485 -8.27 -10.64 -4.62
N LEU A 486 -7.03 -10.39 -5.03
CA LEU A 486 -5.93 -11.35 -4.91
C LEU A 486 -5.72 -11.76 -3.46
N LEU A 487 -5.52 -10.78 -2.56
CA LEU A 487 -5.24 -11.05 -1.16
C LEU A 487 -6.40 -11.78 -0.47
N SER A 488 -7.65 -11.34 -0.67
CA SER A 488 -8.80 -11.95 0.00
C SER A 488 -9.02 -13.39 -0.43
N LYS A 489 -8.90 -13.71 -1.72
CA LYS A 489 -9.08 -15.07 -2.25
C LYS A 489 -7.93 -15.98 -1.82
N THR A 490 -6.68 -15.53 -1.98
CA THR A 490 -5.50 -16.30 -1.53
C THR A 490 -5.57 -16.58 -0.04
N ASN A 491 -5.85 -15.57 0.78
CA ASN A 491 -5.98 -15.75 2.23
C ASN A 491 -7.13 -16.69 2.59
N LYS A 492 -8.33 -16.51 2.01
CA LYS A 492 -9.51 -17.35 2.30
C LYS A 492 -9.26 -18.83 2.08
N THR A 493 -8.46 -19.18 1.07
CA THR A 493 -8.14 -20.57 0.75
C THR A 493 -7.00 -21.08 1.63
N LEU A 494 -5.86 -20.38 1.68
CA LEU A 494 -4.67 -20.87 2.39
C LEU A 494 -4.83 -20.83 3.91
N SER A 495 -5.57 -19.87 4.48
CA SER A 495 -5.73 -19.75 5.94
C SER A 495 -6.54 -20.89 6.57
N LYS A 496 -7.12 -21.80 5.77
CA LYS A 496 -7.78 -23.00 6.27
C LYS A 496 -6.78 -24.06 6.75
N THR A 497 -5.58 -24.03 6.20
CA THR A 497 -4.54 -25.06 6.42
C THR A 497 -3.28 -24.46 7.01
N TYR A 498 -2.94 -23.22 6.65
CA TYR A 498 -1.67 -22.59 6.99
C TYR A 498 -1.87 -21.33 7.84
N ASN A 499 -0.86 -21.02 8.64
CA ASN A 499 -0.73 -19.72 9.28
C ASN A 499 -0.22 -18.70 8.26
N ILE A 500 -1.06 -17.70 7.94
CA ILE A 500 -0.72 -16.66 6.97
C ILE A 500 -0.05 -15.49 7.68
N ILE A 501 1.12 -15.10 7.19
CA ILE A 501 1.92 -14.00 7.73
C ILE A 501 1.95 -12.88 6.68
N LEU A 502 1.43 -11.72 7.08
CA LEU A 502 1.52 -10.47 6.34
C LEU A 502 2.44 -9.49 7.07
N PRO A 503 3.17 -8.60 6.36
CA PRO A 503 3.91 -7.51 6.98
C PRO A 503 3.02 -6.66 7.90
N LYS A 504 3.55 -6.30 9.07
CA LYS A 504 2.83 -5.47 10.05
C LYS A 504 3.45 -4.09 10.23
N GLU A 505 4.77 -4.03 10.27
CA GLU A 505 5.52 -2.79 10.57
C GLU A 505 6.18 -2.17 9.34
N TYR A 506 6.44 -3.00 8.33
CA TYR A 506 7.20 -2.63 7.15
C TYR A 506 6.32 -2.72 5.89
N PRO A 507 6.69 -2.00 4.82
CA PRO A 507 5.99 -2.07 3.55
C PRO A 507 5.90 -3.50 2.98
N LEU A 508 4.88 -3.74 2.16
CA LEU A 508 4.76 -4.94 1.34
C LEU A 508 5.91 -5.03 0.32
N ASP A 509 6.44 -3.90 -0.12
CA ASP A 509 7.52 -3.76 -1.10
C ASP A 509 8.28 -2.43 -0.93
N TYR A 510 9.39 -2.23 -1.65
CA TYR A 510 10.24 -1.04 -1.51
C TYR A 510 10.78 -0.48 -2.83
#